data_AF-A0AAI8V8Z8-F1
#
_entry.id   AF-A0AAI8V8Z8-F1
#
_cell.length_a   1.000
_cell.length_b   1.000
_cell.length_c   1.000
_cell.angle_alpha   90.00
_cell.angle_beta   90.00
_cell.angle_gamma   90.00
#
_symmetry.space_group_name_H-M   'P 1'
#
loop_
_entity.id
_entity.type
_entity.pdbx_description
1 polymer ?
#
loop_
_entity_poly.entity_id
_entity_poly.type
_entity_poly.pdbx_seq_one_letter_code
_entity_poly.pdbx_strand_id
1 'polypeptide(L)'
;MQTPNVYPNVTGPKSVFDSFVVLDYVLTPTSTTQPTFLPYHRLYIWTYEEKLRTLCGYPGAVSHWEWGLDAGSFEKSALFDGTRISMGSDGAKVNITASGPQFFMPVGSRGGLVTHGPFKNYTVNSGPNTAAGRWPRTRGVCSETSIPGSSPDIELFQANLQGNFRYSA
;
A
#
# COMPACT_ATOMS: atom_id res chain seq x y z
N MET A 1 -7.12 9.97 2.36
CA MET A 1 -8.10 8.93 1.97
C MET A 1 -9.44 9.48 1.45
N GLN A 2 -9.74 10.78 1.63
CA GLN A 2 -10.99 11.39 1.10
C GLN A 2 -10.74 12.20 -0.19
N THR A 3 -9.55 12.79 -0.32
CA THR A 3 -9.15 13.53 -1.53
C THR A 3 -9.21 12.63 -2.77
N PRO A 4 -9.81 13.08 -3.88
CA PRO A 4 -9.96 12.29 -5.12
C PRO A 4 -8.63 11.76 -5.67
N ASN A 5 -8.68 10.66 -6.41
CA ASN A 5 -7.51 10.06 -7.04
C ASN A 5 -6.80 11.02 -8.03
N VAL A 6 -5.52 10.75 -8.31
CA VAL A 6 -4.72 11.51 -9.29
C VAL A 6 -4.79 10.89 -10.68
N TYR A 7 -5.18 9.62 -10.79
CA TYR A 7 -5.17 8.87 -12.05
C TYR A 7 -6.59 8.76 -12.65
N PRO A 8 -6.99 9.66 -13.57
CA PRO A 8 -8.33 9.66 -14.15
C PRO A 8 -8.61 8.44 -15.02
N ASN A 9 -7.57 7.82 -15.59
CA ASN A 9 -7.67 6.71 -16.53
C ASN A 9 -7.49 5.33 -15.87
N VAL A 10 -7.51 5.25 -14.54
CA VAL A 10 -7.39 3.99 -13.81
C VAL A 10 -8.68 3.75 -13.04
N THR A 11 -9.40 2.69 -13.40
CA THR A 11 -10.62 2.25 -12.69
C THR A 11 -10.25 1.51 -11.41
N GLY A 12 -10.90 1.83 -10.30
CA GLY A 12 -10.64 1.22 -9.00
C GLY A 12 -10.22 2.22 -7.91
N PRO A 13 -9.08 2.94 -8.04
CA PRO A 13 -8.65 3.89 -7.02
C PRO A 13 -9.70 4.99 -6.83
N LYS A 14 -10.06 5.30 -5.58
CA LYS A 14 -11.05 6.35 -5.27
C LYS A 14 -10.40 7.59 -4.67
N SER A 15 -9.23 7.43 -4.07
CA SER A 15 -8.55 8.50 -3.35
C SER A 15 -7.08 8.64 -3.75
N VAL A 16 -6.46 9.77 -3.37
CA VAL A 16 -5.00 9.95 -3.48
C VAL A 16 -4.24 8.81 -2.79
N PHE A 17 -4.77 8.27 -1.68
CA PHE A 17 -4.17 7.13 -1.01
C PHE A 17 -4.14 5.89 -1.93
N ASP A 18 -5.22 5.64 -2.67
CA ASP A 18 -5.25 4.55 -3.65
C ASP A 18 -4.30 4.84 -4.85
N SER A 19 -4.04 6.11 -5.19
CA SER A 19 -3.04 6.46 -6.20
C SER A 19 -1.62 6.03 -5.79
N PHE A 20 -1.26 6.14 -4.51
CA PHE A 20 0.03 5.61 -4.01
C PHE A 20 0.11 4.08 -4.12
N VAL A 21 -1.01 3.37 -3.91
CA VAL A 21 -1.09 1.91 -4.09
C VAL A 21 -0.93 1.52 -5.56
N VAL A 22 -1.57 2.25 -6.48
CA VAL A 22 -1.43 2.04 -7.93
C VAL A 22 0.00 2.30 -8.39
N LEU A 23 0.64 3.39 -7.91
CA LEU A 23 2.03 3.71 -8.24
C LEU A 23 2.96 2.56 -7.84
N ASP A 24 2.81 2.09 -6.59
CA ASP A 24 3.65 1.02 -6.05
C ASP A 24 3.45 -0.30 -6.80
N TYR A 25 2.21 -0.60 -7.16
CA TYR A 25 1.89 -1.76 -7.99
C TYR A 25 2.57 -1.71 -9.37
N VAL A 26 2.44 -0.59 -10.09
CA VAL A 26 3.01 -0.44 -11.44
C VAL A 26 4.53 -0.53 -11.41
N LEU A 27 5.16 0.01 -10.36
CA LEU A 27 6.61 0.06 -10.21
C LEU A 27 7.18 -1.11 -9.41
N THR A 28 6.37 -2.04 -8.89
CA THR A 28 6.85 -3.23 -8.16
C THR A 28 7.97 -4.00 -8.89
N PRO A 29 7.88 -4.26 -10.22
CA PRO A 29 8.91 -5.00 -10.93
C PRO A 29 10.27 -4.30 -10.96
N THR A 30 10.29 -2.97 -10.89
CA THR A 30 11.51 -2.16 -10.98
C THR A 30 11.98 -1.62 -9.64
N SER A 31 11.09 -1.55 -8.63
CA SER A 31 11.41 -1.05 -7.29
C SER A 31 11.94 -2.13 -6.37
N THR A 32 11.60 -3.42 -6.54
CA THR A 32 11.91 -4.48 -5.55
C THR A 32 13.23 -5.22 -5.79
N THR A 33 13.73 -5.27 -7.02
CA THR A 33 14.86 -6.13 -7.42
C THR A 33 16.04 -5.37 -8.03
N GLN A 34 15.95 -4.04 -8.12
CA GLN A 34 16.97 -3.19 -8.73
C GLN A 34 17.74 -2.38 -7.67
N PRO A 35 18.93 -1.82 -8.00
CA PRO A 35 19.67 -0.92 -7.11
C PRO A 35 18.86 0.32 -6.67
N THR A 36 17.79 0.63 -7.39
CA THR A 36 16.85 1.71 -7.08
C THR A 36 15.92 1.41 -5.91
N PHE A 37 15.95 0.22 -5.30
CA PHE A 37 15.05 -0.15 -4.20
C PHE A 37 15.04 0.86 -3.04
N LEU A 38 16.20 1.13 -2.44
CA LEU A 38 16.30 2.08 -1.33
C LEU A 38 15.93 3.52 -1.72
N PRO A 39 16.45 4.10 -2.82
CA PRO A 39 16.08 5.46 -3.20
C PRO A 39 14.61 5.58 -3.63
N TYR A 40 14.02 4.56 -4.26
CA TYR A 40 12.59 4.50 -4.58
C TYR A 40 11.74 4.63 -3.32
N HIS A 41 11.95 3.77 -2.33
CA HIS A 41 11.14 3.77 -1.11
C HIS A 41 11.34 5.04 -0.29
N ARG A 42 12.56 5.59 -0.26
CA ARG A 42 12.82 6.89 0.38
C ARG A 42 12.03 8.01 -0.29
N LEU A 43 12.06 8.10 -1.61
CA LEU A 43 11.31 9.12 -2.35
C LEU A 43 9.80 8.91 -2.24
N TYR A 44 9.35 7.65 -2.23
CA TYR A 44 7.95 7.29 -2.05
C TYR A 44 7.41 7.78 -0.70
N ILE A 45 8.11 7.49 0.40
CA ILE A 45 7.71 7.94 1.74
C ILE A 45 7.78 9.47 1.84
N TRP A 46 8.82 10.10 1.30
CA TRP A 46 8.94 11.55 1.28
C TRP A 46 7.77 12.21 0.53
N THR A 47 7.40 11.67 -0.63
CA THR A 47 6.28 12.18 -1.43
C THR A 47 4.95 11.97 -0.68
N TYR A 48 4.79 10.84 0.02
CA TYR A 48 3.64 10.59 0.87
C TYR A 48 3.54 11.61 2.01
N GLU A 49 4.66 11.89 2.70
CA GLU A 49 4.73 12.93 3.74
C GLU A 49 4.36 14.31 3.19
N GLU A 50 4.91 14.68 2.04
CA GLU A 50 4.62 15.96 1.39
C GLU A 50 3.12 16.10 1.07
N LYS A 51 2.47 15.02 0.61
CA LYS A 51 1.02 15.03 0.38
C LYS A 51 0.22 15.09 1.68
N LEU A 52 0.68 14.47 2.78
CA LEU A 52 0.06 14.64 4.09
C LEU A 52 0.14 16.09 4.58
N ARG A 53 1.31 16.74 4.40
CA ARG A 53 1.53 18.14 4.77
C ARG A 53 0.65 19.08 3.94
N THR A 54 0.68 18.94 2.61
CA THR A 54 0.03 19.86 1.67
C THR A 54 -1.48 19.65 1.54
N LEU A 55 -1.96 18.40 1.51
CA LEU A 55 -3.39 18.11 1.31
C LEU A 55 -4.17 17.97 2.60
N CYS A 56 -3.52 17.51 3.69
CA CYS A 56 -4.18 17.22 4.95
C CYS A 56 -3.73 18.15 6.10
N GLY A 57 -2.78 19.06 5.86
CA GLY A 57 -2.28 19.98 6.89
C GLY A 57 -1.51 19.27 8.00
N TYR A 58 -0.92 18.10 7.75
CA TYR A 58 -0.20 17.34 8.76
C TYR A 58 1.10 18.07 9.16
N PRO A 59 1.28 18.47 10.43
CA PRO A 59 2.45 19.26 10.85
C PRO A 59 3.68 18.40 11.20
N GLY A 60 3.47 17.11 11.47
CA GLY A 60 4.49 16.19 11.94
C GLY A 60 5.33 15.56 10.82
N ALA A 61 6.25 14.68 11.22
CA ALA A 61 6.98 13.80 10.31
C ALA A 61 6.27 12.44 10.20
N VAL A 62 6.55 11.69 9.14
CA VAL A 62 6.12 10.28 9.07
C VAL A 62 6.81 9.49 10.18
N SER A 63 6.03 8.74 10.94
CA SER A 63 6.53 7.88 12.03
C SER A 63 7.20 6.62 11.49
N HIS A 64 8.19 6.10 12.22
CA HIS A 64 8.77 4.78 11.96
C HIS A 64 8.21 3.74 12.93
N TRP A 65 8.32 2.46 12.54
CA TRP A 65 8.01 1.33 13.41
C TRP A 65 9.31 0.62 13.77
N GLU A 66 9.66 0.63 15.05
CA GLU A 66 10.80 -0.11 15.57
C GLU A 66 10.39 -1.56 15.90
N TRP A 67 10.55 -2.44 14.91
CA TRP A 67 10.08 -3.83 14.97
C TRP A 67 10.66 -4.63 16.14
N GLY A 68 11.88 -4.30 16.58
CA GLY A 68 12.58 -5.03 17.64
C GLY A 68 11.87 -4.99 19.00
N LEU A 69 11.11 -3.93 19.28
CA LEU A 69 10.34 -3.80 20.52
C LEU A 69 9.11 -4.71 20.54
N ASP A 70 8.57 -5.03 19.36
CA ASP A 70 7.30 -5.75 19.21
C ASP A 70 7.49 -7.20 18.74
N ALA A 71 8.71 -7.62 18.43
CA ALA A 71 9.02 -8.93 17.85
C ALA A 71 8.51 -10.12 18.68
N GLY A 72 8.40 -9.97 20.01
CA GLY A 72 7.87 -11.00 20.90
C GLY A 72 6.34 -10.96 21.08
N SER A 73 5.69 -9.84 20.79
CA SER A 73 4.24 -9.68 20.97
C SER A 73 3.68 -8.57 20.08
N PHE A 74 3.50 -8.89 18.79
CA PHE A 74 2.99 -7.96 17.79
C PHE A 74 1.63 -7.36 18.15
N GLU A 75 0.72 -8.15 18.72
CA GLU A 75 -0.62 -7.69 19.14
C GLU A 75 -0.60 -6.62 20.24
N LYS A 76 0.51 -6.47 20.97
CA LYS A 76 0.68 -5.47 22.02
C LYS A 76 1.39 -4.20 21.54
N SER A 77 1.81 -4.17 20.27
CA SER A 77 2.43 -2.98 19.69
C SER A 77 1.46 -1.81 19.74
N ALA A 78 1.94 -0.62 20.10
CA ALA A 78 1.14 0.60 20.04
C ALA A 78 0.59 0.88 18.63
N LEU A 79 1.20 0.29 17.59
CA LEU A 79 0.70 0.37 16.21
C LEU A 79 -0.44 -0.61 15.91
N PHE A 80 -0.55 -1.73 16.63
CA PHE A 80 -1.46 -2.84 16.29
C PHE A 80 -2.38 -3.27 17.44
N ASP A 81 -2.41 -2.51 18.54
CA ASP A 81 -3.23 -2.79 19.74
C ASP A 81 -4.74 -2.50 19.57
N GLY A 82 -5.16 -1.92 18.44
CA GLY A 82 -6.54 -1.57 18.16
C GLY A 82 -7.07 -0.31 18.84
N THR A 83 -6.21 0.47 19.51
CA THR A 83 -6.60 1.73 20.14
C THR A 83 -6.90 2.82 19.11
N ARG A 84 -7.46 3.95 19.55
CA ARG A 84 -7.78 5.08 18.67
C ARG A 84 -6.57 5.77 18.03
N ILE A 85 -5.36 5.49 18.53
CA ILE A 85 -4.10 6.06 18.03
C ILE A 85 -3.25 5.03 17.27
N SER A 86 -3.75 3.79 17.16
CA SER A 86 -3.07 2.72 16.43
C SER A 86 -3.37 2.77 14.93
N MET A 87 -2.69 1.91 14.17
CA MET A 87 -2.98 1.67 12.76
C MET A 87 -4.04 0.58 12.55
N GLY A 88 -4.79 0.23 13.60
CA GLY A 88 -5.78 -0.84 13.61
C GLY A 88 -5.45 -1.92 14.63
N SER A 89 -6.14 -3.04 14.49
CA SER A 89 -5.95 -4.25 15.28
C SER A 89 -5.74 -5.46 14.38
N ASP A 90 -5.52 -6.61 15.00
CA ASP A 90 -5.64 -7.88 14.31
C ASP A 90 -7.06 -8.11 13.75
N GLY A 91 -7.13 -9.01 12.77
CA GLY A 91 -8.32 -9.39 12.06
C GLY A 91 -9.27 -10.28 12.86
N ALA A 92 -10.49 -10.41 12.35
CA ALA A 92 -11.46 -11.36 12.86
C ALA A 92 -10.91 -12.78 12.76
N LYS A 93 -11.27 -13.63 13.72
CA LYS A 93 -10.90 -15.05 13.71
C LYS A 93 -11.52 -15.71 12.48
N VAL A 94 -10.69 -16.38 11.70
CA VAL A 94 -11.10 -17.14 10.51
C VAL A 94 -10.49 -18.52 10.59
N ASN A 95 -11.22 -19.52 10.09
CA ASN A 95 -10.71 -20.89 10.03
C ASN A 95 -9.76 -20.98 8.83
N ILE A 96 -8.47 -20.74 9.06
CA ILE A 96 -7.43 -20.83 8.03
C ILE A 96 -6.98 -22.29 7.93
N THR A 97 -7.36 -22.96 6.85
CA THR A 97 -6.68 -24.19 6.43
C THR A 97 -5.50 -23.80 5.57
N ALA A 98 -4.30 -23.87 6.13
CA ALA A 98 -3.06 -23.69 5.38
C ALA A 98 -2.97 -24.76 4.27
N SER A 99 -3.15 -24.38 3.00
CA SER A 99 -2.92 -25.27 1.85
C SER A 99 -2.07 -24.58 0.80
N GLY A 100 -0.88 -25.13 0.54
CA GLY A 100 0.08 -24.56 -0.39
C GLY A 100 1.51 -25.05 -0.17
N PRO A 101 2.35 -25.19 -1.21
CA PRO A 101 3.68 -25.78 -1.13
C PRO A 101 4.77 -24.90 -0.48
N GLN A 102 4.41 -23.83 0.24
CA GLN A 102 5.34 -22.76 0.69
C GLN A 102 5.30 -22.45 2.20
N PHE A 103 4.78 -23.33 3.06
CA PHE A 103 4.65 -23.05 4.51
C PHE A 103 5.97 -23.16 5.29
N PHE A 104 6.87 -22.20 5.12
CA PHE A 104 7.97 -21.94 6.08
C PHE A 104 7.54 -21.00 7.22
N MET A 105 6.43 -20.28 7.06
CA MET A 105 5.90 -19.34 8.06
C MET A 105 4.60 -19.86 8.68
N PRO A 106 4.42 -19.73 10.01
CA PRO A 106 3.15 -20.09 10.65
C PRO A 106 2.02 -19.20 10.13
N VAL A 107 0.88 -19.80 9.79
CA VAL A 107 -0.36 -19.04 9.56
C VAL A 107 -0.77 -18.41 10.88
N GLY A 108 -0.96 -17.10 10.90
CA GLY A 108 -1.40 -16.38 12.09
C GLY A 108 -2.69 -16.97 12.68
N SER A 109 -2.98 -16.64 13.94
CA SER A 109 -4.18 -17.10 14.65
C SER A 109 -5.50 -16.50 14.09
N ARG A 110 -5.38 -15.49 13.22
CA ARG A 110 -6.43 -14.64 12.65
C ARG A 110 -6.11 -14.31 11.18
N GLY A 111 -7.03 -13.63 10.51
CA GLY A 111 -6.87 -13.25 9.10
C GLY A 111 -8.10 -12.63 8.42
N GLY A 112 -9.19 -12.41 9.16
CA GLY A 112 -10.37 -11.70 8.66
C GLY A 112 -10.21 -10.18 8.70
N LEU A 113 -11.33 -9.46 8.57
CA LEU A 113 -11.36 -7.99 8.62
C LEU A 113 -10.83 -7.45 9.96
N VAL A 114 -10.16 -6.30 9.93
CA VAL A 114 -9.71 -5.56 11.13
C VAL A 114 -10.89 -5.33 12.07
N THR A 115 -10.70 -5.60 13.36
CA THR A 115 -11.81 -5.59 14.34
C THR A 115 -11.96 -4.26 15.10
N HIS A 116 -10.86 -3.55 15.33
CA HIS A 116 -10.78 -2.31 16.11
C HIS A 116 -9.80 -1.29 15.49
N GLY A 117 -9.82 -0.06 16.01
CA GLY A 117 -8.94 1.03 15.58
C GLY A 117 -9.50 1.89 14.44
N PRO A 118 -8.76 2.94 14.02
CA PRO A 118 -9.25 3.98 13.10
C PRO A 118 -9.60 3.45 11.70
N PHE A 119 -8.95 2.37 11.27
CA PHE A 119 -9.09 1.81 9.93
C PHE A 119 -10.08 0.64 9.85
N LYS A 120 -10.85 0.33 10.91
CA LYS A 120 -11.85 -0.75 10.90
C LYS A 120 -12.85 -0.65 9.75
N ASN A 121 -13.30 0.56 9.42
CA ASN A 121 -14.27 0.83 8.36
C ASN A 121 -13.61 1.27 7.05
N TYR A 122 -12.30 1.12 6.93
CA TYR A 122 -11.58 1.43 5.71
C TYR A 122 -11.81 0.34 4.66
N THR A 123 -12.20 0.75 3.45
CA THR A 123 -12.38 -0.17 2.32
C THR A 123 -11.16 -0.13 1.42
N VAL A 124 -10.52 -1.29 1.25
CA VAL A 124 -9.42 -1.46 0.28
C VAL A 124 -10.02 -1.50 -1.13
N ASN A 125 -9.66 -0.52 -1.96
CA ASN A 125 -10.19 -0.38 -3.33
C ASN A 125 -9.31 -1.03 -4.41
N SER A 126 -8.10 -1.46 -4.06
CA SER A 126 -7.11 -2.06 -4.98
C SER A 126 -6.62 -3.37 -4.39
N GLY A 127 -6.65 -4.47 -5.13
CA GLY A 127 -6.36 -5.80 -4.58
C GLY A 127 -7.22 -6.91 -5.20
N PRO A 128 -6.83 -8.20 -5.08
CA PRO A 128 -5.51 -8.76 -4.77
C PRO A 128 -4.67 -9.08 -6.04
N ASN A 129 -3.34 -9.14 -5.88
CA ASN A 129 -2.38 -9.52 -6.92
C ASN A 129 -1.86 -10.95 -6.69
N THR A 130 -2.57 -11.96 -7.18
CA THR A 130 -2.09 -13.35 -7.11
C THR A 130 -1.29 -13.70 -8.37
N ALA A 131 -0.22 -14.50 -8.24
CA ALA A 131 0.61 -14.97 -9.36
C ALA A 131 -0.18 -15.70 -10.47
N ALA A 132 -1.41 -16.15 -10.17
CA ALA A 132 -2.43 -16.45 -11.16
C ALA A 132 -3.33 -15.23 -11.36
N GLY A 133 -3.06 -14.44 -12.40
CA GLY A 133 -3.97 -13.40 -12.89
C GLY A 133 -3.64 -11.98 -12.44
N ARG A 134 -3.42 -11.12 -13.45
CA ARG A 134 -3.55 -9.66 -13.36
C ARG A 134 -4.97 -9.34 -12.86
N TRP A 135 -5.12 -9.17 -11.54
CA TRP A 135 -6.39 -9.05 -10.77
C TRP A 135 -7.30 -10.28 -10.89
N PRO A 136 -7.88 -10.85 -9.79
CA PRO A 136 -9.26 -10.45 -9.42
C PRO A 136 -9.73 -10.77 -7.96
N ARG A 137 -10.71 -9.97 -7.47
CA ARG A 137 -12.04 -10.40 -6.93
C ARG A 137 -12.65 -9.35 -5.98
N THR A 138 -13.25 -8.30 -6.53
CA THR A 138 -14.43 -7.68 -5.91
C THR A 138 -15.68 -8.27 -6.55
N ARG A 139 -16.74 -8.44 -5.76
CA ARG A 139 -18.08 -8.72 -6.27
C ARG A 139 -18.46 -7.62 -7.28
N GLY A 140 -18.71 -8.02 -8.53
CA GLY A 140 -19.27 -7.16 -9.57
C GLY A 140 -18.23 -6.58 -10.52
N VAL A 141 -18.19 -7.17 -11.72
CA VAL A 141 -17.87 -6.57 -13.03
C VAL A 141 -16.96 -5.34 -13.02
N CYS A 142 -15.73 -5.50 -13.50
CA CYS A 142 -15.09 -4.52 -14.37
C CYS A 142 -14.18 -5.25 -15.37
N SER A 143 -14.42 -4.97 -16.64
CA SER A 143 -13.64 -5.39 -17.82
C SER A 143 -12.14 -5.14 -17.62
N GLU A 144 -11.32 -5.96 -18.28
CA GLU A 144 -9.86 -5.81 -18.40
C GLU A 144 -9.46 -4.34 -18.59
N THR A 145 -9.13 -3.68 -17.50
CA THR A 145 -8.52 -2.36 -17.54
C THR A 145 -7.05 -2.61 -17.37
N SER A 146 -6.35 -2.68 -18.51
CA SER A 146 -4.94 -2.38 -18.55
C SER A 146 -4.75 -1.06 -17.81
N ILE A 147 -4.00 -1.05 -16.70
CA ILE A 147 -3.39 0.19 -16.25
C ILE A 147 -2.45 0.54 -17.40
N PRO A 148 -2.76 1.57 -18.21
CA PRO A 148 -1.80 1.98 -19.21
C PRO A 148 -0.59 2.45 -18.41
N GLY A 149 0.59 1.90 -18.68
CA GLY A 149 1.85 2.40 -18.12
C GLY A 149 2.21 3.79 -18.64
N SER A 150 1.23 4.66 -18.89
CA SER A 150 1.34 5.94 -19.59
C SER A 150 0.75 7.11 -18.78
N SER A 151 0.70 7.00 -17.44
CA SER A 151 0.45 8.20 -16.64
C SER A 151 1.74 9.02 -16.64
N PRO A 152 1.73 10.28 -17.13
CA PRO A 152 2.92 11.13 -17.15
C PRO A 152 3.51 11.30 -15.74
N ASP A 153 2.70 11.24 -14.68
CA ASP A 153 3.17 11.31 -13.30
C ASP A 153 3.97 10.07 -12.87
N ILE A 154 3.56 8.88 -13.32
CA ILE A 154 4.27 7.62 -13.03
C ILE A 154 5.60 7.59 -13.77
N GLU A 155 5.59 7.97 -15.05
CA GLU A 155 6.79 8.05 -15.87
C GLU A 155 7.77 9.09 -15.31
N LEU A 156 7.28 10.26 -14.89
CA LEU A 156 8.09 11.30 -14.27
C LEU A 156 8.71 10.83 -12.94
N PHE A 157 7.94 10.14 -12.09
CA PHE A 157 8.46 9.58 -10.85
C PHE A 157 9.57 8.56 -11.13
N GLN A 158 9.38 7.68 -12.11
CA GLN A 158 10.39 6.72 -12.53
C GLN A 158 11.62 7.39 -13.16
N ALA A 159 11.43 8.42 -13.98
CA ALA A 159 12.52 9.16 -14.62
C ALA A 159 13.41 9.88 -13.59
N ASN A 160 12.79 10.53 -12.59
CA ASN A 160 13.51 11.16 -11.48
C ASN A 160 14.35 10.16 -10.70
N LEU A 161 13.81 8.96 -10.44
CA LEU A 161 14.55 7.90 -9.76
C LEU A 161 15.71 7.33 -10.55
N GLN A 162 15.57 7.27 -11.88
CA GLN A 162 16.61 6.76 -12.78
C GLN A 162 17.65 7.83 -13.16
N GLY A 163 17.52 9.07 -12.66
CA GLY A 163 18.39 10.18 -13.03
C GLY A 163 18.28 10.56 -14.51
N ASN A 164 17.13 10.32 -15.14
CA ASN A 164 16.93 10.61 -16.55
C ASN A 164 16.56 12.09 -16.75
N PHE A 165 17.58 12.93 -16.94
CA PHE A 165 17.46 14.39 -17.12
C PHE A 165 16.71 14.84 -18.38
N ARG A 166 16.23 13.92 -19.24
CA ARG A 166 15.37 14.28 -20.39
C ARG A 166 14.01 14.84 -19.96
N TYR A 167 13.62 14.58 -18.72
CA TYR A 167 12.43 15.12 -18.07
C TYR A 167 12.83 16.07 -16.93
N SER A 168 13.58 17.13 -17.25
CA SER A 168 13.78 18.23 -16.31
C SER A 168 12.47 19.02 -16.18
N ALA A 169 12.08 19.34 -14.95
CA ALA A 169 10.94 20.19 -14.61
C ALA A 169 10.96 21.55 -15.35
#